data_AF-F6UHN3-F1
#
_entry.id   AF-F6UHN3-F1
#
_cell.length_a   1.000
_cell.length_b   1.000
_cell.length_c   1.000
_cell.angle_alpha   90.00
_cell.angle_beta   90.00
_cell.angle_gamma   90.00
#
_symmetry.space_group_name_H-M   'P 1'
#
loop_
_entity.id
_entity.type
_entity.pdbx_description
1 polymer ?
#
loop_
_entity_poly.entity_id
_entity_poly.type
_entity_poly.pdbx_seq_one_letter_code
_entity_poly.pdbx_strand_id
1 'polypeptide(L)'
;TSWNMALQIPRGFRAAAVTLMLAMLSTPVADGRDSPMEPTVTISPTRTEALNHHNLLVCSVTDFYPGQIKVRWFRNDQEETAGIVSTSLIRNGDWTFQILVMLEMTPQRGDIYTCHVEHPSLQSPITVEWRLLH
;
A
#
# COMPACT_ATOMS: atom_id res chain seq x y z
N THR A 1 -9.31 61.74 -28.05
CA THR A 1 -9.04 60.40 -28.63
C THR A 1 -9.00 59.44 -27.46
N SER A 2 -10.06 58.64 -27.25
CA SER A 2 -10.05 57.16 -27.43
C SER A 2 -8.68 56.57 -27.11
N TRP A 3 -8.49 55.69 -26.12
CA TRP A 3 -8.85 54.27 -26.20
C TRP A 3 -9.07 53.66 -24.81
N ASN A 4 -10.32 53.47 -24.38
CA ASN A 4 -10.64 52.39 -23.47
C ASN A 4 -10.90 51.16 -24.34
N MET A 5 -9.90 50.30 -24.51
CA MET A 5 -10.12 48.99 -25.13
C MET A 5 -10.70 48.07 -24.06
N ALA A 6 -12.00 48.24 -23.80
CA ALA A 6 -12.75 47.26 -23.02
C ALA A 6 -12.74 45.96 -23.83
N LEU A 7 -12.10 44.92 -23.31
CA LEU A 7 -12.31 43.57 -23.81
C LEU A 7 -13.79 43.23 -23.57
N GLN A 8 -14.63 43.41 -24.58
CA GLN A 8 -15.99 42.90 -24.59
C GLN A 8 -15.90 41.37 -24.64
N ILE A 9 -15.99 40.71 -23.49
CA ILE A 9 -16.13 39.26 -23.41
C ILE A 9 -17.57 38.92 -23.81
N PRO A 10 -17.80 38.16 -24.90
CA PRO A 10 -19.15 37.83 -25.34
C PRO A 10 -19.90 37.02 -24.27
N ARG A 11 -21.18 37.34 -24.04
CA ARG A 11 -22.06 36.55 -23.16
C ARG A 11 -22.16 35.12 -23.72
N GLY A 12 -21.57 34.18 -23.00
CA GLY A 12 -21.40 32.77 -23.42
C GLY A 12 -20.02 32.22 -23.06
N PHE A 13 -18.98 33.08 -23.05
CA PHE A 13 -17.62 32.68 -22.66
C PHE A 13 -17.50 32.30 -21.17
N ARG A 14 -18.34 32.87 -20.29
CA ARG A 14 -18.39 32.52 -18.85
C ARG A 14 -18.95 31.12 -18.58
N ALA A 15 -19.97 30.70 -19.34
CA ALA A 15 -20.57 29.38 -19.16
C ALA A 15 -19.60 28.29 -19.63
N ALA A 16 -18.96 28.49 -20.79
CA ALA A 16 -17.98 27.54 -21.32
C ALA A 16 -16.81 27.30 -20.35
N ALA A 17 -16.26 28.37 -19.75
CA ALA A 17 -15.17 28.25 -18.78
C ALA A 17 -15.61 27.49 -17.52
N VAL A 18 -16.82 27.74 -16.99
CA VAL A 18 -17.35 27.01 -15.82
C VAL A 18 -17.60 25.53 -16.15
N THR A 19 -18.18 25.24 -17.32
CA THR A 19 -18.39 23.86 -17.79
C THR A 19 -17.07 23.13 -18.03
N LEU A 20 -16.05 23.79 -18.59
CA LEU A 20 -14.71 23.22 -18.74
C LEU A 20 -14.05 22.93 -17.39
N MET A 21 -14.13 23.85 -16.42
CA MET A 21 -13.57 23.65 -15.08
C MET A 21 -14.28 22.51 -14.34
N LEU A 22 -15.61 22.42 -14.44
CA LEU A 22 -16.39 21.28 -13.92
C LEU A 22 -16.01 19.96 -14.61
N ALA A 23 -15.78 19.99 -15.93
CA ALA A 23 -15.35 18.82 -16.69
C ALA A 23 -13.97 18.32 -16.21
N MET A 24 -13.00 19.22 -15.98
CA MET A 24 -11.67 18.87 -15.45
C MET A 24 -11.70 18.37 -13.99
N LEU A 25 -12.69 18.78 -13.20
CA LEU A 25 -12.92 18.26 -11.85
C LEU A 25 -13.59 16.87 -11.87
N SER A 26 -14.32 16.56 -12.94
CA SER A 26 -14.98 15.26 -13.14
C SER A 26 -14.14 14.24 -13.91
N THR A 27 -13.07 14.66 -14.59
CA THR A 27 -12.10 13.72 -15.16
C THR A 27 -11.34 13.06 -14.00
N PRO A 28 -11.35 11.72 -13.88
CA PRO A 28 -10.43 11.07 -12.96
C PRO A 28 -9.02 11.50 -13.38
N VAL A 29 -8.24 12.00 -12.42
CA VAL A 29 -6.81 12.25 -12.63
C VAL A 29 -6.20 10.91 -13.01
N ALA A 30 -5.98 10.69 -14.31
CA ALA A 30 -5.35 9.49 -14.85
C ALA A 30 -3.84 9.59 -14.61
N ASP A 31 -3.44 9.49 -13.34
CA ASP A 31 -2.04 9.39 -12.91
C ASP A 31 -1.74 7.96 -12.39
N GLY A 32 -2.52 6.98 -12.86
CA GLY A 32 -2.56 5.65 -12.31
C GLY A 32 -2.79 4.58 -13.37
N ARG A 33 -2.17 3.41 -13.16
CA ARG A 33 -2.47 2.21 -13.94
C ARG A 33 -3.93 1.83 -13.70
N ASP A 34 -4.73 1.69 -14.77
CA ASP A 34 -6.16 1.36 -14.63
C ASP A 34 -6.43 -0.04 -14.04
N SER A 35 -5.44 -0.94 -14.08
CA SER A 35 -5.54 -2.29 -13.53
C SER A 35 -4.85 -2.38 -12.18
N PRO A 36 -5.57 -2.76 -11.10
CA PRO A 36 -4.96 -3.18 -9.85
C PRO A 36 -3.95 -4.32 -10.08
N MET A 37 -2.92 -4.38 -9.27
CA MET A 37 -1.87 -5.40 -9.28
C MET A 37 -1.78 -6.07 -7.91
N GLU A 38 -1.81 -7.40 -7.91
CA GLU A 38 -1.74 -8.21 -6.70
C GLU A 38 -0.35 -8.17 -6.05
N PRO A 39 -0.27 -8.08 -4.71
CA PRO A 39 1.01 -8.11 -4.02
C PRO A 39 1.67 -9.48 -4.08
N THR A 40 2.99 -9.48 -4.19
CA THR A 40 3.81 -10.63 -3.79
C THR A 40 4.14 -10.51 -2.31
N VAL A 41 3.95 -11.60 -1.55
CA VAL A 41 4.14 -11.62 -0.09
C VAL A 41 5.16 -12.68 0.29
N THR A 42 6.16 -12.30 1.06
CA THR A 42 7.16 -13.23 1.62
C THR A 42 7.44 -12.92 3.07
N ILE A 43 7.83 -13.93 3.84
CA ILE A 43 8.29 -13.77 5.23
C ILE A 43 9.73 -14.27 5.34
N SER A 44 10.58 -13.47 5.99
CA SER A 44 11.95 -13.87 6.31
C SER A 44 12.39 -13.36 7.68
N PRO A 45 13.22 -14.12 8.41
CA PRO A 45 13.88 -13.63 9.61
C PRO A 45 15.09 -12.75 9.25
N THR A 46 15.35 -11.73 10.06
CA THR A 46 16.53 -10.86 9.87
C THR A 46 17.85 -11.50 10.29
N ARG A 47 17.79 -12.47 11.20
CA ARG A 47 18.94 -13.23 11.70
C ARG A 47 18.66 -14.71 11.60
N THR A 48 19.74 -15.51 11.62
CA THR A 48 19.67 -16.97 11.66
C THR A 48 18.68 -17.45 12.72
N GLU A 49 17.89 -18.43 12.35
CA GLU A 49 16.83 -19.02 13.16
C GLU A 49 17.40 -19.63 14.45
N ALA A 50 16.93 -19.15 15.60
CA ALA A 50 17.31 -19.66 16.91
C ALA A 50 16.12 -19.55 17.88
N LEU A 51 15.72 -20.67 18.48
CA LEU A 51 14.70 -20.71 19.52
C LEU A 51 15.10 -19.84 20.71
N ASN A 52 14.10 -19.20 21.33
CA ASN A 52 14.25 -18.40 22.56
C ASN A 52 15.25 -17.23 22.46
N HIS A 53 15.65 -16.84 21.26
CA HIS A 53 16.48 -15.67 21.01
C HIS A 53 15.66 -14.60 20.32
N HIS A 54 15.89 -13.35 20.72
CA HIS A 54 15.24 -12.21 20.11
C HIS A 54 15.58 -12.13 18.61
N ASN A 55 14.55 -12.03 17.77
CA ASN A 55 14.67 -11.88 16.33
C ASN A 55 13.60 -10.91 15.79
N LEU A 56 13.72 -10.58 14.51
CA LEU A 56 12.74 -9.77 13.79
C LEU A 56 12.30 -10.59 12.57
N LEU A 57 10.99 -10.79 12.43
CA LEU A 57 10.39 -11.30 11.18
C LEU A 57 10.00 -10.11 10.30
N VAL A 58 10.24 -10.24 9.00
CA VAL A 58 9.92 -9.23 8.01
C VAL A 58 8.89 -9.82 7.05
N CYS A 59 7.69 -9.23 7.00
CA CYS A 59 6.75 -9.48 5.94
C CYS A 59 7.01 -8.46 4.82
N SER A 60 7.59 -8.94 3.72
CA SER A 60 7.85 -8.12 2.54
C SER A 60 6.66 -8.24 1.59
N VAL A 61 6.01 -7.10 1.33
CA VAL A 61 4.85 -7.00 0.44
C VAL A 61 5.23 -6.08 -0.73
N THR A 62 5.32 -6.63 -1.94
CA THR A 62 5.90 -5.95 -3.11
C THR A 62 4.97 -6.00 -4.33
N ASP A 63 5.27 -5.17 -5.32
CA ASP A 63 4.72 -5.21 -6.68
C ASP A 63 3.20 -4.98 -6.77
N PHE A 64 2.62 -4.27 -5.79
CA PHE A 64 1.17 -4.04 -5.72
C PHE A 64 0.75 -2.65 -6.16
N TYR A 65 -0.49 -2.53 -6.61
CA TYR A 65 -1.14 -1.25 -6.95
C TYR A 65 -2.67 -1.37 -6.82
N PRO A 66 -3.39 -0.38 -6.26
CA PRO A 66 -2.93 0.91 -5.77
C PRO A 66 -2.24 0.83 -4.40
N GLY A 67 -1.72 1.95 -3.87
CA GLY A 67 -0.94 1.96 -2.64
C GLY A 67 -1.70 1.63 -1.34
N GLN A 68 -3.03 1.55 -1.38
CA GLN A 68 -3.84 1.25 -0.21
C GLN A 68 -3.75 -0.24 0.15
N ILE A 69 -3.24 -0.55 1.34
CA ILE A 69 -2.99 -1.93 1.77
C ILE A 69 -3.17 -2.05 3.28
N LYS A 70 -3.60 -3.22 3.75
CA LYS A 70 -3.65 -3.57 5.16
C LYS A 70 -2.87 -4.85 5.39
N VAL A 71 -1.88 -4.77 6.25
CA VAL A 71 -0.98 -5.88 6.61
C VAL A 71 -1.08 -6.09 8.11
N ARG A 72 -1.35 -7.32 8.54
CA ARG A 72 -1.51 -7.70 9.93
C ARG A 72 -0.63 -8.90 10.25
N TRP A 73 -0.13 -8.95 11.48
CA TRP A 73 0.57 -10.10 12.01
C TRP A 73 -0.34 -10.89 12.94
N PHE A 74 -0.20 -12.20 12.90
CA PHE A 74 -0.81 -13.11 13.86
C PHE A 74 0.27 -14.04 14.40
N ARG A 75 0.12 -14.41 15.67
CA ARG A 75 0.86 -15.50 16.30
C ARG A 75 -0.14 -16.50 16.84
N ASN A 76 -0.10 -17.74 16.34
CA ASN A 76 -1.02 -18.81 16.75
C ASN A 76 -2.50 -18.35 16.69
N ASP A 77 -2.88 -17.76 15.55
CA ASP A 77 -4.21 -17.20 15.25
C ASP A 77 -4.64 -15.98 16.10
N GLN A 78 -3.80 -15.51 17.02
CA GLN A 78 -4.03 -14.28 17.76
C GLN A 78 -3.38 -13.09 17.04
N GLU A 79 -4.15 -12.04 16.75
CA GLU A 79 -3.61 -10.82 16.13
C GLU A 79 -2.58 -10.18 17.05
N GLU A 80 -1.38 -9.93 16.51
CA GLU A 80 -0.29 -9.23 17.18
C GLU A 80 -0.33 -7.76 16.78
N THR A 81 -0.12 -6.88 17.76
CA THR A 81 0.01 -5.42 17.53
C THR A 81 1.23 -4.84 18.22
N ALA A 82 1.76 -5.53 19.22
CA ALA A 82 2.97 -5.11 19.95
C ALA A 82 4.22 -5.49 19.15
N GLY A 83 5.24 -4.62 19.17
CA GLY A 83 6.50 -4.88 18.47
C GLY A 83 6.41 -4.86 16.94
N ILE A 84 5.29 -4.36 16.37
CA ILE A 84 5.15 -4.16 14.94
C ILE A 84 5.72 -2.82 14.53
N VAL A 85 6.57 -2.84 13.50
CA VAL A 85 7.13 -1.64 12.86
C VAL A 85 6.98 -1.76 11.35
N SER A 86 6.40 -0.75 10.71
CA SER A 86 6.28 -0.71 9.25
C SER A 86 7.16 0.38 8.65
N THR A 87 7.70 0.15 7.45
CA THR A 87 8.24 1.23 6.64
C THR A 87 7.11 2.14 6.14
N SER A 88 7.46 3.35 5.72
CA SER A 88 6.58 4.10 4.82
C SER A 88 6.34 3.31 3.54
N LEU A 89 5.24 3.60 2.84
CA LEU A 89 4.98 3.05 1.52
C LEU A 89 6.05 3.56 0.52
N ILE A 90 6.72 2.64 -0.15
CA ILE A 90 7.76 2.95 -1.14
C ILE A 90 7.14 2.80 -2.53
N ARG A 91 7.28 3.82 -3.37
CA ARG A 91 6.84 3.78 -4.77
C ARG A 91 7.98 3.28 -5.65
N ASN A 92 7.68 2.30 -6.49
CA ASN A 92 8.61 1.77 -7.48
C ASN A 92 8.61 2.63 -8.76
N GLY A 93 9.60 2.41 -9.64
CA GLY A 93 9.71 3.11 -10.92
C GLY A 93 8.66 2.70 -11.97
N ASP A 94 7.81 1.73 -11.66
CA ASP A 94 6.85 1.09 -12.56
C ASP A 94 5.40 1.21 -12.06
N TRP A 95 5.12 2.26 -11.27
CA TRP A 95 3.82 2.57 -10.65
C TRP A 95 3.41 1.68 -9.48
N THR A 96 4.08 0.55 -9.26
CA THR A 96 3.78 -0.32 -8.12
C THR A 96 4.34 0.23 -6.82
N PHE A 97 3.94 -0.39 -5.72
CA PHE A 97 4.36 -0.04 -4.37
C PHE A 97 4.95 -1.26 -3.65
N GLN A 98 5.71 -0.97 -2.60
CA GLN A 98 6.20 -1.96 -1.65
C GLN A 98 6.13 -1.42 -0.22
N ILE A 99 5.96 -2.31 0.75
CA ILE A 99 6.00 -2.02 2.18
C ILE A 99 6.61 -3.21 2.93
N LEU A 100 7.43 -2.92 3.95
CA LEU A 100 7.92 -3.93 4.87
C LEU A 100 7.21 -3.77 6.21
N VAL A 101 6.64 -4.87 6.73
CA VAL A 101 5.99 -4.89 8.04
C VAL A 101 6.71 -5.91 8.92
N MET A 102 7.41 -5.40 9.90
CA MET A 102 8.33 -6.14 10.75
C MET A 102 7.67 -6.43 12.10
N LEU A 103 7.95 -7.61 12.66
CA LEU A 103 7.49 -8.04 13.98
C LEU A 103 8.68 -8.43 14.84
N GLU A 104 8.88 -7.74 15.96
CA GLU A 104 9.80 -8.17 17.02
C GLU A 104 9.25 -9.42 17.71
N MET A 105 10.05 -10.47 17.77
CA MET A 105 9.61 -11.74 18.34
C MET A 105 10.75 -12.50 19.03
N THR A 106 10.37 -13.45 19.87
CA THR A 106 11.29 -14.45 20.46
C THR A 106 10.63 -15.81 20.23
N PRO A 107 11.06 -16.55 19.20
CA PRO A 107 10.29 -17.68 18.68
C PRO A 107 10.37 -18.83 19.68
N GLN A 108 9.21 -19.39 20.01
CA GLN A 108 9.08 -20.58 20.81
C GLN A 108 8.76 -21.78 19.92
N ARG A 109 9.07 -22.97 20.42
CA ARG A 109 8.80 -24.21 19.70
C ARG A 109 7.29 -24.32 19.47
N GLY A 110 6.90 -24.52 18.22
CA GLY A 110 5.51 -24.68 17.82
C GLY A 110 4.78 -23.37 17.51
N ASP A 111 5.42 -22.20 17.68
CA ASP A 111 4.84 -20.95 17.22
C ASP A 111 4.63 -20.96 15.70
N ILE A 112 3.52 -20.37 15.29
CA ILE A 112 3.16 -20.11 13.90
C ILE A 112 2.96 -18.61 13.78
N TYR A 113 3.80 -17.96 12.98
CA TYR A 113 3.67 -16.55 12.69
C TYR A 113 3.04 -16.38 11.32
N THR A 114 2.06 -15.51 11.20
CA THR A 114 1.29 -15.37 9.97
C THR A 114 1.22 -13.91 9.57
N CYS A 115 1.63 -13.61 8.34
CA CYS A 115 1.39 -12.31 7.71
C CYS A 115 0.11 -12.39 6.89
N HIS A 116 -0.86 -11.55 7.23
CA HIS A 116 -2.16 -11.45 6.59
C HIS A 116 -2.27 -10.14 5.82
N VAL A 117 -2.49 -10.22 4.51
CA VAL A 117 -2.49 -9.07 3.59
C VAL A 117 -3.84 -8.93 2.91
N GLU A 118 -4.46 -7.77 3.10
CA GLU A 118 -5.65 -7.31 2.40
C GLU A 118 -5.28 -6.18 1.44
N HIS A 119 -5.69 -6.31 0.19
CA HIS A 119 -5.43 -5.35 -0.86
C HIS A 119 -6.58 -5.36 -1.88
N PRO A 120 -6.99 -4.20 -2.46
CA PRO A 120 -8.18 -4.13 -3.33
C PRO A 120 -8.11 -4.97 -4.61
N SER A 121 -6.92 -5.36 -5.05
CA SER A 121 -6.78 -6.26 -6.21
C SER A 121 -7.14 -7.70 -5.89
N LEU A 122 -7.20 -8.08 -4.61
CA LEU A 122 -7.36 -9.46 -4.17
C LEU A 122 -8.84 -9.80 -3.96
N GLN A 123 -9.28 -10.96 -4.47
CA GLN A 123 -10.61 -11.51 -4.17
C GLN A 123 -10.71 -12.05 -2.74
N SER A 124 -9.58 -12.54 -2.21
CA SER A 124 -9.43 -13.04 -0.85
C SER A 124 -8.06 -12.64 -0.29
N PRO A 125 -7.92 -12.42 1.02
CA PRO A 125 -6.63 -12.06 1.61
C PRO A 125 -5.53 -13.08 1.32
N ILE A 126 -4.29 -12.61 1.23
CA ILE A 126 -3.11 -13.49 1.21
C ILE A 126 -2.67 -13.75 2.64
N THR A 127 -2.41 -15.02 2.94
CA THR A 127 -1.93 -15.48 4.24
C THR A 127 -0.66 -16.28 4.04
N VAL A 128 0.46 -15.81 4.59
CA VAL A 128 1.75 -16.51 4.54
C VAL A 128 2.14 -16.89 5.95
N GLU A 129 2.44 -18.17 6.18
CA GLU A 129 2.93 -18.68 7.45
C GLU A 129 4.45 -18.76 7.48
N TRP A 130 5.02 -18.52 8.65
CA TRP A 130 6.41 -18.81 8.99
C TRP A 130 6.48 -19.64 10.27
N ARG A 131 7.33 -20.66 10.23
CA ARG A 131 7.62 -21.56 11.34
C ARG A 131 9.12 -21.74 11.41
N LEU A 132 9.67 -21.73 12.61
CA LEU A 132 11.07 -22.06 12.80
C LEU A 132 11.31 -23.51 12.38
N LEU A 133 12.21 -23.74 11.43
CA LEU A 133 12.62 -25.08 11.07
C LEU A 133 13.59 -25.59 12.14
N HIS A 134 13.36 -26.82 12.60
CA HIS A 134 14.13 -27.42 13.71
C HIS A 134 15.58 -27.69 13.32
#